data_AF-A0A075H2I5-F1
#
_entry.id   AF-A0A075H2I5-F1
#
_cell.length_a   1.000
_cell.length_b   1.000
_cell.length_c   1.000
_cell.angle_alpha   90.00
_cell.angle_beta   90.00
_cell.angle_gamma   90.00
#
_symmetry.space_group_name_H-M   'P 1'
#
loop_
_entity.id
_entity.type
_entity.pdbx_description
1 polymer ?
#
loop_
_entity_poly.entity_id
_entity_poly.type
_entity_poly.pdbx_seq_one_letter_code
_entity_poly.pdbx_strand_id
1 'polypeptide(L)'
;MEEDFSRYCKAYQEMKQQEIEKISEYCKPTYQKSAGYRRYFFKTNSDLSEDEWYSWKRYYFSNNWETDIWIMANDEFTYSWPYHAGFIEEFILYNLPQDTDKTK
;
A
#
# COMPACT_ATOMS: atom_id res chain seq x y z
N MET A 1 7.38 2.71 -25.33
CA MET A 1 6.64 1.76 -24.49
C MET A 1 6.31 2.57 -23.26
N GLU A 2 5.07 3.05 -23.13
CA GLU A 2 4.66 3.74 -21.90
C GLU A 2 4.74 2.69 -20.79
N GLU A 3 5.67 2.88 -19.86
CA GLU A 3 5.68 2.11 -18.62
C GLU A 3 4.38 2.44 -17.92
N ASP A 4 3.44 1.49 -17.90
CA ASP A 4 2.16 1.68 -17.25
C ASP A 4 2.40 1.64 -15.74
N PHE A 5 2.81 2.79 -15.20
CA PHE A 5 3.06 2.95 -13.79
C PHE A 5 1.82 2.53 -13.00
N SER A 6 2.06 1.82 -11.90
CA SER A 6 1.05 1.51 -10.89
C SER A 6 0.20 2.76 -10.58
N ARG A 7 -1.10 2.56 -10.34
CA ARG A 7 -1.98 3.67 -9.95
C ARG A 7 -1.50 4.35 -8.66
N TYR A 8 -0.84 3.58 -7.79
CA TYR A 8 -0.23 4.11 -6.57
C TYR A 8 0.95 5.02 -6.88
N CYS A 9 1.77 4.69 -7.89
CA CYS A 9 2.85 5.55 -8.37
C CYS A 9 2.28 6.87 -8.91
N LYS A 10 1.25 6.80 -9.76
CA LYS A 10 0.57 8.00 -10.29
C LYS A 10 0.01 8.87 -9.15
N ALA A 11 -0.64 8.26 -8.16
CA ALA A 11 -1.15 8.98 -6.99
C ALA A 11 -0.02 9.60 -6.15
N TYR A 12 1.07 8.87 -5.93
CA TYR A 12 2.22 9.32 -5.16
C TYR A 12 2.87 10.58 -5.76
N GLN A 13 2.90 10.70 -7.08
CA GLN A 13 3.39 11.89 -7.77
C GLN A 13 2.54 13.15 -7.50
N GLU A 14 1.24 12.98 -7.26
CA GLU A 14 0.31 14.07 -6.99
C GLU A 14 0.22 14.42 -5.49
N MET A 15 0.69 13.54 -4.61
CA MET A 15 0.68 13.76 -3.16
C MET A 15 1.71 14.81 -2.75
N LYS A 16 1.31 15.65 -1.79
CA LYS A 16 2.24 16.57 -1.12
C LYS A 16 3.10 15.79 -0.13
N GLN A 17 4.30 16.31 0.13
CA GLN A 17 5.22 15.74 1.11
C GLN A 17 4.57 15.50 2.49
N GLN A 18 3.71 16.42 2.95
CA GLN A 18 2.99 16.27 4.22
C GLN A 18 2.02 15.08 4.25
N GLU A 19 1.45 14.69 3.11
CA GLU A 19 0.54 13.54 3.02
C GLU A 19 1.33 12.24 3.09
N ILE A 20 2.46 12.19 2.37
CA ILE A 20 3.42 11.08 2.41
C ILE A 20 3.94 10.86 3.83
N GLU A 21 4.38 11.92 4.51
CA GLU A 21 4.87 11.86 5.89
C GLU A 21 3.81 11.34 6.87
N LYS A 22 2.57 11.79 6.74
CA LYS A 22 1.45 11.29 7.55
C LYS A 22 1.22 9.80 7.36
N ILE A 23 1.19 9.31 6.11
CA ILE A 23 1.02 7.88 5.83
C ILE A 23 2.17 7.09 6.48
N SER A 24 3.42 7.52 6.28
CA SER A 24 4.61 6.90 6.87
C SER A 24 4.53 6.85 8.41
N GLU A 25 4.05 7.91 9.06
CA GLU A 25 3.86 7.94 10.51
C GLU A 25 2.76 6.97 10.98
N TYR A 26 1.58 7.00 10.33
CA TYR A 26 0.47 6.12 10.68
C TYR A 26 0.77 4.65 10.45
N CYS A 27 1.50 4.33 9.39
CA CYS A 27 1.82 2.97 9.00
C CYS A 27 3.09 2.42 9.66
N LYS A 28 3.81 3.27 10.41
CA LYS A 28 5.06 2.90 11.09
C LYS A 28 4.91 1.57 11.82
N PRO A 29 5.71 0.56 11.45
CA PRO A 29 5.61 -0.76 12.04
C PRO A 29 6.04 -0.71 13.51
N THR A 30 5.16 -1.14 14.40
CA THR A 30 5.47 -1.27 15.83
C THR A 30 5.11 -2.67 16.30
N TYR A 31 5.80 -3.13 17.35
CA TYR A 31 5.50 -4.42 17.96
C TYR A 31 4.03 -4.51 18.42
N GLN A 32 3.48 -3.41 18.95
CA GLN A 32 2.09 -3.32 19.40
C GLN A 32 1.08 -3.55 18.26
N LYS A 33 1.39 -3.08 17.04
CA LYS A 33 0.52 -3.28 15.86
C LYS A 33 0.67 -4.67 15.24
N SER A 34 1.72 -5.43 15.59
CA SER A 34 2.00 -6.75 14.97
C SER A 34 0.87 -7.76 15.10
N ALA A 35 0.11 -7.74 16.21
CA ALA A 35 -1.02 -8.65 16.38
C ALA A 35 -2.19 -8.30 15.46
N GLY A 36 -2.45 -7.00 15.26
CA GLY A 36 -3.44 -6.51 14.30
C GLY A 36 -3.05 -6.85 12.86
N TYR A 37 -1.79 -6.64 12.50
CA TYR A 37 -1.25 -7.00 11.19
C TYR A 37 -1.39 -8.49 10.90
N ARG A 38 -1.07 -9.35 11.88
CA ARG A 38 -1.23 -10.81 11.73
C ARG A 38 -2.69 -11.20 11.49
N ARG A 39 -3.63 -10.63 12.26
CA ARG A 39 -5.06 -10.90 12.10
C ARG A 39 -5.55 -10.47 10.73
N TYR A 40 -5.12 -9.30 10.25
CA TYR A 40 -5.49 -8.81 8.93
C TYR A 40 -4.92 -9.71 7.83
N PHE A 41 -3.63 -10.05 7.90
CA PHE A 41 -2.95 -10.90 6.92
C PHE A 41 -3.66 -12.24 6.69
N PHE A 42 -4.00 -12.97 7.75
CA PHE A 42 -4.72 -14.24 7.62
C PHE A 42 -6.22 -14.09 7.33
N LYS A 43 -6.80 -12.91 7.57
CA LYS A 43 -8.18 -12.61 7.15
C LYS A 43 -8.26 -12.44 5.64
N THR A 44 -7.25 -11.82 5.03
CA THR A 44 -7.20 -11.58 3.58
C THR A 44 -6.57 -12.74 2.81
N ASN A 45 -5.70 -13.52 3.46
CA ASN A 45 -4.96 -14.63 2.86
C ASN A 45 -5.09 -15.88 3.74
N SER A 46 -6.29 -16.44 3.82
CA SER A 46 -6.63 -17.52 4.77
C SER A 46 -5.98 -18.87 4.46
N ASP A 47 -5.47 -19.02 3.24
CA ASP A 47 -4.76 -20.18 2.72
C ASP A 47 -3.25 -20.14 2.95
N LEU A 48 -2.71 -18.97 3.33
CA LEU A 48 -1.28 -18.81 3.60
C LEU A 48 -0.90 -19.33 4.99
N SER A 49 0.37 -19.72 5.10
CA SER A 49 1.00 -20.31 6.27
C SER A 49 1.58 -19.26 7.24
N GLU A 50 1.95 -19.72 8.44
CA GLU A 50 2.72 -18.89 9.40
C GLU A 50 4.07 -18.45 8.83
N ASP A 51 4.74 -19.30 8.06
CA ASP A 51 6.04 -18.96 7.47
C ASP A 51 5.91 -17.81 6.46
N GLU A 52 4.82 -17.80 5.69
CA GLU A 52 4.49 -16.70 4.78
C GLU A 52 4.16 -15.42 5.54
N TRP A 53 3.41 -15.52 6.65
CA TRP A 53 3.22 -14.38 7.56
C TRP A 53 4.55 -13.84 8.09
N TYR A 54 5.47 -14.70 8.55
CA TYR A 54 6.78 -14.25 9.03
C TYR A 54 7.64 -13.65 7.91
N SER A 55 7.56 -14.18 6.69
CA SER A 55 8.21 -13.61 5.52
C SER A 55 7.69 -12.21 5.22
N TRP A 56 6.36 -12.07 5.11
CA TRP A 56 5.69 -10.80 4.89
C TRP A 56 6.02 -9.80 6.01
N LYS A 57 5.94 -10.22 7.27
CA LYS A 57 6.23 -9.36 8.42
C LYS A 57 7.66 -8.85 8.38
N ARG A 58 8.64 -9.70 8.07
CA ARG A 58 10.03 -9.28 7.92
C ARG A 58 10.17 -8.26 6.80
N TYR A 59 9.54 -8.51 5.65
CA TYR A 59 9.55 -7.58 4.53
C TYR A 59 8.98 -6.21 4.93
N TYR A 60 7.77 -6.18 5.48
CA TYR A 60 7.07 -4.96 5.89
C TYR A 60 7.85 -4.14 6.92
N PHE A 61 8.58 -4.78 7.83
CA PHE A 61 9.34 -4.11 8.89
C PHE A 61 10.73 -3.63 8.45
N SER A 62 11.27 -4.15 7.35
CA SER A 62 12.65 -3.90 6.93
C SER A 62 12.79 -3.10 5.64
N ASN A 63 11.73 -2.95 4.86
CA ASN A 63 11.76 -2.24 3.58
C ASN A 63 11.12 -0.85 3.65
N ASN A 64 11.14 -0.14 2.53
CA ASN A 64 10.63 1.22 2.40
C ASN A 64 9.58 1.28 1.28
N TRP A 65 8.32 1.51 1.67
CA TRP A 65 7.20 1.61 0.74
C TRP A 65 7.39 2.73 -0.29
N GLU A 66 8.05 3.84 0.06
CA GLU A 66 8.30 4.97 -0.87
C GLU A 66 9.26 4.58 -1.99
N THR A 67 10.08 3.54 -1.79
CA THR A 67 10.92 2.96 -2.85
C THR A 67 10.14 1.91 -3.65
N ASP A 68 9.42 1.04 -2.95
CA ASP A 68 8.70 -0.07 -3.56
C ASP A 68 7.57 0.39 -4.49
N ILE A 69 6.95 1.54 -4.20
CA ILE A 69 5.84 2.10 -5.00
C ILE A 69 6.20 2.36 -6.47
N TRP A 70 7.49 2.55 -6.77
CA TRP A 70 7.99 2.80 -8.12
C TRP A 70 8.22 1.54 -8.95
N ILE A 71 8.41 0.40 -8.28
CA ILE A 71 8.85 -0.85 -8.92
C ILE A 71 7.81 -1.97 -8.84
N MET A 72 6.82 -1.84 -7.96
CA MET A 72 5.76 -2.84 -7.79
C MET A 72 4.53 -2.54 -8.65
N ALA A 73 3.93 -3.61 -9.18
CA ALA A 73 2.58 -3.55 -9.73
C ALA A 73 1.54 -3.28 -8.62
N ASN A 74 0.30 -2.93 -8.99
CA ASN A 74 -0.77 -2.61 -8.05
C ASN A 74 -1.01 -3.74 -7.02
N ASP A 75 -1.08 -4.99 -7.49
CA ASP A 75 -1.38 -6.13 -6.62
C ASP A 75 -0.22 -6.44 -5.68
N GLU A 76 1.02 -6.36 -6.18
CA GLU A 76 2.24 -6.54 -5.39
C GLU A 76 2.38 -5.48 -4.30
N PHE A 77 2.11 -4.21 -4.63
CA PHE A 77 2.14 -3.12 -3.67
C PHE A 77 1.03 -3.28 -2.63
N THR A 78 -0.19 -3.64 -3.05
CA THR A 78 -1.32 -3.86 -2.13
C THR A 78 -1.05 -5.02 -1.17
N TYR A 79 -0.43 -6.09 -1.65
CA TYR A 79 -0.03 -7.22 -0.80
C TYR A 79 1.10 -6.83 0.17
N SER A 80 2.12 -6.13 -0.32
CA SER A 80 3.33 -5.82 0.46
C SER A 80 3.10 -4.66 1.44
N TRP A 81 2.23 -3.71 1.09
CA TRP A 81 1.99 -2.47 1.83
C TRP A 81 0.49 -2.16 2.00
N PRO A 82 -0.34 -3.09 2.52
CA PRO A 82 -1.80 -2.98 2.51
C PRO A 82 -2.35 -1.75 3.23
N TYR A 83 -1.72 -1.33 4.33
CA TYR A 83 -2.12 -0.12 5.05
C TYR A 83 -1.80 1.16 4.27
N HIS A 84 -0.61 1.23 3.66
CA HIS A 84 -0.22 2.36 2.83
C HIS A 84 -1.12 2.44 1.60
N ALA A 85 -1.34 1.31 0.92
CA ALA A 85 -2.28 1.19 -0.19
C ALA A 85 -3.67 1.71 0.20
N GLY A 86 -4.20 1.33 1.37
CA GLY A 86 -5.48 1.83 1.87
C GLY A 86 -5.55 3.36 1.99
N PHE A 87 -4.52 3.99 2.57
CA PHE A 87 -4.47 5.46 2.66
C PHE A 87 -4.32 6.13 1.28
N ILE A 88 -3.56 5.54 0.37
CA ILE A 88 -3.40 6.08 -0.99
C ILE A 88 -4.71 5.92 -1.77
N GLU A 89 -5.46 4.83 -1.60
CA GLU A 89 -6.79 4.67 -2.20
C GLU A 89 -7.77 5.74 -1.70
N GLU A 90 -7.74 6.06 -0.39
CA GLU A 90 -8.53 7.17 0.15
C GLU A 90 -8.11 8.50 -0.50
N PHE A 91 -6.81 8.76 -0.64
CA PHE A 91 -6.32 9.95 -1.32
C PHE A 91 -6.84 10.03 -2.77
N ILE A 92 -6.72 8.94 -3.54
CA ILE A 92 -7.22 8.84 -4.92
C ILE A 92 -8.71 9.17 -4.96
N LEU A 93 -9.51 8.56 -4.09
CA LEU A 93 -10.97 8.72 -4.07
C LEU A 93 -11.41 10.16 -3.80
N TYR A 94 -10.72 10.87 -2.90
CA TYR A 94 -11.15 12.19 -2.44
C TYR A 94 -10.44 13.37 -3.10
N ASN A 95 -9.27 13.16 -3.73
CA ASN A 95 -8.43 14.26 -4.20
C ASN A 95 -8.08 14.20 -5.69
N LEU A 96 -8.19 13.04 -6.33
CA LEU A 96 -7.94 12.92 -7.76
C LEU A 96 -9.24 12.99 -8.57
N PRO A 97 -9.22 13.61 -9.77
CA PRO A 97 -10.35 13.58 -10.68
C PRO A 97 -10.76 12.12 -10.94
N GLN A 98 -11.99 11.79 -10.62
CA GLN A 98 -12.57 10.53 -11.06
C GLN A 98 -12.87 10.68 -12.54
N ASP A 99 -12.34 9.79 -13.38
CA ASP A 99 -12.73 9.67 -14.79
C ASP A 99 -14.22 9.28 -14.85
N THR A 100 -15.06 10.29 -14.68
CA THR A 100 -16.52 10.22 -14.77
C THR A 100 -16.92 10.54 -16.20
N ASP A 101 -16.27 9.91 -17.18
CA ASP A 101 -16.74 10.01 -18.55
C ASP A 101 -16.24 8.84 -19.42
N LYS A 102 -17.01 7.74 -19.40
CA LYS A 102 -17.29 6.93 -20.60
C LYS A 102 -18.74 6.42 -20.56
N THR A 103 -19.62 7.27 -21.13
CA THR A 103 -20.79 6.96 -21.99
C THR A 103 -21.97 6.20 -21.37
N LYS A 104 -23.19 6.74 -21.27
CA LYS A 104 -24.15 7.13 -22.34
C LYS A 104 -24.30 6.11 -23.48
#